data_AF-A0AAV2ZQ92-F1
#
_entry.id   AF-A0AAV2ZQ92-F1
#
_cell.length_a   1.000
_cell.length_b   1.000
_cell.length_c   1.000
_cell.angle_alpha   90.00
_cell.angle_beta   90.00
_cell.angle_gamma   90.00
#
_symmetry.space_group_name_H-M   'P 1'
#
loop_
_entity.id
_entity.type
_entity.pdbx_description
1 polymer ?
#
loop_
_entity_poly.entity_id
_entity_poly.type
_entity_poly.pdbx_seq_one_letter_code
_entity_poly.pdbx_strand_id
1 'polypeptide(L)'
;MERTEILAEHRPPGTTLEPQRFLINERYVNLVVVSTDQFRQRPQNELIQSGVKHEECLKETQTGLEHISPNRLFRWSHQSQCVPHAVMVSGVPGIGKTTLIQKFVYDWVTGKLYQRFAFVFSFRFRDFNRLGKVSLEEMILQQYPYLESQIGNILQDPERLLFIFDGLDESIHQIDFRSSKLTHPKQGADFGDIVVSLVRQSLLKGCSVLITSRPTRLASVDTGVFQRIADIMGFLHEDRMIFFKNFFGSEELSEKAFHYVQENDTLYTFCYIPSYCWIVCTVLSMCFKAQPTNTDQLMESLPKTVTQLFVTFVANILANHNQNTGDSHTARELLRSIGWMAEYGVMNHIIVFDERYLKSFSVRNDKHLFSSFIMESGQPSNVDYTFLHLTLQEFFAALAHFIDYNADRLQKTLHAAESYNDGRAEILLRFLCGLSDSSTRFLLKSHVGELSVQAAGDVITWIQHKITKEQKSAKKNLLNTFYYLHESRNKALVSQCIGSNKEVDFSNTPLTPLDFSVLSFILQSCKETDKVNLSFSNIESEGLRKLIPALHTIKNLR
;
A
#
# COMPACT_ATOMS: atom_id res chain seq x y z
N MET A 1 3.60 9.88 26.03
CA MET A 1 2.18 10.23 25.88
C MET A 1 2.00 11.22 24.72
N GLU A 2 2.62 12.41 24.80
CA GLU A 2 2.50 13.47 23.77
C GLU A 2 2.73 13.02 22.33
N ARG A 3 3.69 12.12 22.07
CA ARG A 3 4.01 11.64 20.71
C ARG A 3 3.06 10.57 20.15
N THR A 4 2.18 9.99 20.97
CA THR A 4 1.44 8.75 20.62
C THR A 4 -0.05 8.81 20.93
N GLU A 5 -0.50 9.82 21.67
CA GLU A 5 -1.91 10.01 22.03
C GLU A 5 -2.77 10.47 20.84
N ILE A 6 -2.14 11.20 19.92
CA ILE A 6 -2.83 11.83 18.79
C ILE A 6 -2.44 11.12 17.50
N LEU A 7 -3.45 10.64 16.78
CA LEU A 7 -3.33 10.33 15.36
C LEU A 7 -3.53 11.62 14.57
N ALA A 8 -2.52 11.98 13.78
CA ALA A 8 -2.66 13.01 12.77
C ALA A 8 -3.19 12.34 11.50
N GLU A 9 -4.46 12.56 11.19
CA GLU A 9 -5.01 12.27 9.88
C GLU A 9 -4.78 13.51 9.00
N HIS A 10 -4.19 13.32 7.82
CA HIS A 10 -4.26 14.35 6.79
C HIS A 10 -5.75 14.61 6.52
N ARG A 11 -6.16 15.88 6.51
CA ARG A 11 -7.55 16.17 6.17
C ARG A 11 -7.82 15.69 4.73
N PRO A 12 -9.07 15.30 4.42
CA PRO A 12 -9.52 15.23 3.04
C PRO A 12 -9.06 16.50 2.31
N PRO A 13 -8.53 16.38 1.09
CA PRO A 13 -8.11 17.53 0.31
C PRO A 13 -9.15 18.65 0.34
N GLY A 14 -8.77 19.88 0.69
CA GLY A 14 -9.70 21.01 0.69
C GLY A 14 -10.46 21.31 1.98
N THR A 15 -10.03 20.81 3.14
CA THR A 15 -10.43 21.41 4.43
C THR A 15 -9.18 21.91 5.15
N THR A 16 -9.31 23.05 5.85
CA THR A 16 -8.25 23.89 6.49
C THR A 16 -6.87 23.24 6.69
N LEU A 17 -5.82 24.05 6.47
CA LEU A 17 -4.38 23.75 6.42
C LEU A 17 -3.79 22.90 7.57
N GLU A 18 -4.51 22.67 8.68
CA GLU A 18 -4.03 21.88 9.81
C GLU A 18 -4.53 20.42 9.75
N PRO A 19 -3.64 19.42 9.95
CA PRO A 19 -4.01 18.02 10.11
C PRO A 19 -5.11 17.85 11.15
N GLN A 20 -6.09 16.99 10.89
CA GLN A 20 -7.05 16.62 11.93
C GLN A 20 -6.35 15.72 12.93
N ARG A 21 -6.48 16.11 14.19
CA ARG A 21 -5.90 15.40 15.33
C ARG A 21 -7.01 14.68 16.03
N PHE A 22 -6.93 13.36 16.06
CA PHE A 22 -7.87 12.52 16.78
C PHE A 22 -7.15 11.78 17.90
N LEU A 23 -7.88 11.47 18.97
CA LEU A 23 -7.35 10.56 19.97
C LEU A 23 -7.21 9.18 19.34
N ILE A 24 -6.05 8.56 19.52
CA ILE A 24 -5.76 7.25 18.92
C ILE A 24 -6.80 6.19 19.30
N ASN A 25 -7.38 6.26 20.50
CA ASN A 25 -8.42 5.32 20.94
C ASN A 25 -9.77 5.48 20.24
N GLU A 26 -10.05 6.64 19.64
CA GLU A 26 -11.33 6.91 18.97
C GLU A 26 -11.32 6.41 17.52
N ARG A 27 -10.15 6.36 16.90
CA ARG A 27 -10.00 6.06 15.46
C ARG A 27 -9.29 4.75 15.16
N TYR A 28 -8.49 4.24 16.10
CA TYR A 28 -7.75 3.00 15.89
C TYR A 28 -8.69 1.80 15.80
N VAL A 29 -8.65 1.11 14.67
CA VAL A 29 -9.31 -0.17 14.46
C VAL A 29 -8.27 -1.28 14.64
N ASN A 30 -8.62 -2.31 15.41
CA ASN A 30 -7.70 -3.39 15.72
C ASN A 30 -7.34 -4.15 14.44
N LEU A 31 -6.05 -4.26 14.16
CA LEU A 31 -5.56 -5.04 13.04
C LEU A 31 -5.40 -6.51 13.44
N VAL A 32 -5.84 -7.41 12.57
CA VAL A 32 -5.61 -8.84 12.73
C VAL A 32 -4.17 -9.16 12.34
N VAL A 33 -3.47 -9.86 13.21
CA VAL A 33 -2.10 -10.30 12.98
C VAL A 33 -2.05 -11.82 13.06
N VAL A 34 -1.35 -12.43 12.10
CA VAL A 34 -1.27 -13.89 11.94
C VAL A 34 0.19 -14.33 11.94
N SER A 35 0.52 -15.41 12.65
CA SER A 35 1.88 -15.97 12.60
C SER A 35 2.18 -16.58 11.24
N THR A 36 3.33 -16.25 10.65
CA THR A 36 3.73 -16.80 9.35
C THR A 36 5.24 -16.91 9.23
N ASP A 37 5.71 -18.04 8.69
CA ASP A 37 7.12 -18.28 8.40
C ASP A 37 7.45 -18.17 6.90
N GLN A 38 6.48 -17.74 6.08
CA GLN A 38 6.58 -17.81 4.63
C GLN A 38 6.68 -16.44 3.97
N PHE A 39 7.89 -15.87 3.99
CA PHE A 39 8.26 -14.71 3.19
C PHE A 39 9.22 -15.13 2.08
N ARG A 40 8.65 -15.63 0.97
CA ARG A 40 9.40 -15.94 -0.25
C ARG A 40 9.34 -14.76 -1.22
N GLN A 41 10.30 -14.70 -2.15
CA GLN A 41 10.24 -13.79 -3.28
C GLN A 41 8.87 -13.90 -3.96
N ARG A 42 8.21 -12.77 -4.11
CA ARG A 42 6.83 -12.66 -4.57
C ARG A 42 6.84 -12.49 -6.10
N PRO A 43 6.16 -13.35 -6.87
CA PRO A 43 6.10 -13.23 -8.33
C PRO A 43 5.10 -12.16 -8.81
N GLN A 44 4.42 -11.48 -7.88
CA GLN A 44 3.37 -10.48 -8.12
C GLN A 44 3.58 -9.29 -7.21
N ASN A 45 2.95 -8.16 -7.56
CA ASN A 45 2.94 -7.00 -6.69
C ASN A 45 2.43 -7.38 -5.29
N GLU A 46 3.11 -6.87 -4.27
CA GLU A 46 2.84 -7.26 -2.89
C GLU A 46 1.43 -6.89 -2.41
N LEU A 47 0.82 -5.81 -2.91
CA LEU A 47 -0.54 -5.40 -2.56
C LEU A 47 -1.55 -6.42 -3.09
N ILE A 48 -1.38 -6.81 -4.36
CA ILE A 48 -2.27 -7.79 -5.02
C ILE A 48 -2.14 -9.15 -4.34
N GLN A 49 -0.91 -9.63 -4.14
CA GLN A 49 -0.70 -10.95 -3.54
C GLN A 49 -1.17 -11.00 -2.08
N SER A 50 -0.96 -9.93 -1.30
CA SER A 50 -1.50 -9.86 0.06
C SER A 50 -3.02 -9.77 0.08
N GLY A 51 -3.66 -9.13 -0.91
CA GLY A 51 -5.10 -9.15 -1.08
C GLY A 51 -5.64 -10.57 -1.36
N VAL A 52 -4.98 -11.33 -2.24
CA VAL A 52 -5.35 -12.74 -2.48
C VAL A 52 -5.23 -13.58 -1.20
N LYS A 53 -4.12 -13.45 -0.46
CA LYS A 53 -3.93 -14.14 0.83
C LYS A 53 -4.96 -13.72 1.87
N HIS A 54 -5.36 -12.45 1.87
CA HIS A 54 -6.41 -11.94 2.75
C HIS A 54 -7.74 -12.65 2.48
N GLU A 55 -8.12 -12.77 1.20
CA GLU A 55 -9.33 -13.49 0.79
C GLU A 55 -9.25 -15.00 1.09
N GLU A 56 -8.10 -15.64 0.85
CA GLU A 56 -7.86 -17.05 1.22
C GLU A 56 -8.04 -17.27 2.73
N CYS A 57 -7.44 -16.39 3.56
CA CYS A 57 -7.53 -16.47 5.02
C CYS A 57 -8.96 -16.23 5.54
N LEU A 58 -9.75 -15.38 4.87
CA LEU A 58 -11.16 -15.16 5.23
C LEU A 58 -12.02 -16.41 4.99
N LYS A 59 -11.72 -17.17 3.94
CA LYS A 59 -12.46 -18.38 3.56
C LYS A 59 -12.04 -19.58 4.41
N GLU A 60 -10.75 -19.70 4.67
CA GLU A 60 -10.17 -20.81 5.41
C GLU A 60 -10.12 -20.53 6.92
N THR A 61 -11.29 -20.51 7.56
CA THR A 61 -11.39 -20.59 9.04
C THR A 61 -10.83 -21.90 9.63
N GLN A 62 -10.08 -22.70 8.85
CA GLN A 62 -9.58 -24.04 9.16
C GLN A 62 -8.07 -24.26 8.94
N THR A 63 -7.27 -23.27 8.51
CA THR A 63 -5.81 -23.46 8.48
C THR A 63 -5.16 -23.17 9.83
N GLY A 64 -4.10 -23.91 10.18
CA GLY A 64 -3.33 -23.80 11.43
C GLY A 64 -2.54 -22.49 11.60
N LEU A 65 -3.05 -21.39 11.06
CA LEU A 65 -2.53 -20.04 11.24
C LEU A 65 -2.95 -19.52 12.61
N GLU A 66 -1.97 -19.22 13.47
CA GLU A 66 -2.23 -18.70 14.80
C GLU A 66 -2.63 -17.22 14.73
N HIS A 67 -3.87 -16.91 15.12
CA HIS A 67 -4.29 -15.53 15.34
C HIS A 67 -3.59 -14.97 16.58
N ILE A 68 -2.76 -13.95 16.36
CA ILE A 68 -2.00 -13.29 17.41
C ILE A 68 -2.60 -11.91 17.62
N SER A 69 -3.31 -11.72 18.72
CA SER A 69 -3.64 -10.37 19.16
C SER A 69 -2.33 -9.59 19.41
N PRO A 70 -2.22 -8.30 19.04
CA PRO A 70 -0.98 -7.52 19.24
C PRO A 70 -0.40 -7.55 20.68
N ASN A 71 -1.25 -7.75 21.68
CA ASN A 71 -0.89 -7.94 23.09
C ASN A 71 -0.26 -9.31 23.44
N ARG A 72 -0.11 -10.20 22.45
CA ARG A 72 0.52 -11.51 22.57
C ARG A 72 1.85 -11.63 21.81
N LEU A 73 2.26 -10.65 21.02
CA LEU A 73 3.54 -10.64 20.26
C LEU A 73 4.76 -11.07 21.10
N PHE A 74 4.81 -10.68 22.37
CA PHE A 74 5.91 -11.03 23.28
C PHE A 74 5.55 -12.08 24.34
N ARG A 75 4.47 -12.82 24.15
CA ARG A 75 4.11 -13.99 24.97
C ARG A 75 4.65 -15.27 24.34
N TRP A 76 4.60 -16.37 25.11
CA TRP A 76 5.01 -17.70 24.67
C TRP A 76 4.58 -18.00 23.23
N SER A 77 5.51 -18.50 22.42
CA SER A 77 5.28 -18.96 21.06
C SER A 77 5.32 -20.47 21.04
N HIS A 78 4.22 -21.10 20.61
CA HIS A 78 4.17 -22.55 20.45
C HIS A 78 5.06 -23.04 19.31
N GLN A 79 5.21 -22.23 18.25
CA GLN A 79 6.07 -22.53 17.10
C GLN A 79 7.55 -22.58 17.49
N SER A 80 8.01 -21.59 18.26
CA SER A 80 9.43 -21.46 18.64
C SER A 80 9.76 -22.04 20.01
N GLN A 81 8.76 -22.55 20.72
CA GLN A 81 8.86 -23.09 22.09
C GLN A 81 9.61 -22.16 23.07
N CYS A 82 9.40 -20.85 22.95
CA CYS A 82 10.04 -19.86 23.80
C CYS A 82 9.19 -18.59 23.94
N VAL A 83 9.55 -17.73 24.89
CA VAL A 83 9.10 -16.34 24.88
C VAL A 83 9.96 -15.57 23.85
N PRO A 84 9.38 -14.96 22.82
CA PRO A 84 10.16 -14.26 21.80
C PRO A 84 10.90 -13.06 22.38
N HIS A 85 12.19 -12.93 22.05
CA HIS A 85 12.96 -11.71 22.27
C HIS A 85 12.99 -10.86 21.01
N ALA A 86 13.13 -11.46 19.83
CA ALA A 86 13.06 -10.78 18.54
C ALA A 86 11.75 -11.11 17.82
N VAL A 87 10.96 -10.07 17.55
CA VAL A 87 9.68 -10.15 16.84
C VAL A 87 9.77 -9.30 15.57
N MET A 88 9.33 -9.88 14.45
CA MET A 88 9.16 -9.17 13.18
C MET A 88 7.68 -9.04 12.86
N VAL A 89 7.24 -7.83 12.49
CA VAL A 89 5.87 -7.56 12.02
C VAL A 89 5.92 -7.12 10.57
N SER A 90 5.37 -7.96 9.71
CA SER A 90 5.24 -7.73 8.27
C SER A 90 3.90 -7.08 7.92
N GLY A 91 3.89 -6.33 6.82
CA GLY A 91 2.64 -5.97 6.17
C GLY A 91 2.85 -5.03 4.98
N VAL A 92 1.88 -4.97 4.08
CA VAL A 92 1.96 -4.14 2.87
C VAL A 92 1.93 -2.63 3.19
N PRO A 93 2.30 -1.75 2.25
CA PRO A 93 2.17 -0.30 2.40
C PRO A 93 0.76 0.09 2.83
N GLY A 94 0.66 1.04 3.76
CA GLY A 94 -0.61 1.57 4.21
C GLY A 94 -1.47 0.65 5.08
N ILE A 95 -1.02 -0.59 5.35
CA ILE A 95 -1.74 -1.57 6.18
C ILE A 95 -1.85 -1.16 7.67
N GLY A 96 -1.10 -0.15 8.11
CA GLY A 96 -1.12 0.35 9.48
C GLY A 96 0.02 -0.12 10.38
N LYS A 97 1.18 -0.55 9.85
CA LYS A 97 2.38 -0.92 10.64
C LYS A 97 2.79 0.16 11.64
N THR A 98 3.03 1.39 11.18
CA THR A 98 3.42 2.52 12.04
C THR A 98 2.31 2.88 13.02
N THR A 99 1.04 2.83 12.60
CA THR A 99 -0.11 3.07 13.47
C THR A 99 -0.22 2.02 14.59
N LEU A 100 0.08 0.75 14.28
CA LEU A 100 0.17 -0.33 15.27
C LEU A 100 1.27 -0.04 16.30
N ILE A 101 2.45 0.42 15.87
CA ILE A 101 3.54 0.82 16.77
C ILE A 101 3.13 2.01 17.66
N GLN A 102 2.50 3.03 17.09
CA GLN A 102 1.98 4.17 17.85
C GLN A 102 0.97 3.72 18.91
N LYS A 103 0.02 2.85 18.55
CA LYS A 103 -0.96 2.28 19.48
C LYS A 103 -0.30 1.45 20.57
N PHE A 104 0.70 0.64 20.21
CA PHE A 104 1.46 -0.17 21.14
C PHE A 104 2.12 0.70 22.21
N VAL A 105 2.83 1.76 21.81
CA VAL A 105 3.52 2.66 22.75
C VAL A 105 2.50 3.42 23.59
N TYR A 106 1.38 3.86 23.02
CA TYR A 106 0.31 4.50 23.77
C TYR A 106 -0.28 3.59 24.86
N ASP A 107 -0.57 2.33 24.53
CA ASP A 107 -1.11 1.37 25.49
C ASP A 107 -0.09 0.97 26.57
N TRP A 108 1.20 0.99 26.24
CA TRP A 108 2.27 0.84 27.22
C TRP A 108 2.32 2.04 28.18
N VAL A 109 2.30 3.28 27.68
CA VAL A 109 2.32 4.48 28.54
C VAL A 109 1.09 4.55 29.45
N THR A 110 -0.06 4.09 28.99
CA THR A 110 -1.32 4.11 29.76
C THR A 110 -1.50 2.89 30.68
N GLY A 111 -0.49 2.03 30.81
CA GLY A 111 -0.52 0.89 31.73
C GLY A 111 -1.32 -0.32 31.23
N LYS A 112 -1.87 -0.29 30.01
CA LYS A 112 -2.76 -1.32 29.47
C LYS A 112 -2.01 -2.54 28.93
N LEU A 113 -0.77 -2.35 28.48
CA LEU A 113 -0.04 -3.34 27.68
C LEU A 113 1.44 -3.42 28.08
N TYR A 114 2.00 -4.64 28.09
CA TYR A 114 3.43 -4.94 28.26
C TYR A 114 4.17 -4.19 29.39
N GLN A 115 3.54 -4.03 30.56
CA GLN A 115 4.15 -3.39 31.73
C GLN A 115 5.36 -4.13 32.34
N ARG A 116 5.73 -5.30 31.80
CA ARG A 116 7.01 -5.94 32.12
C ARG A 116 8.20 -5.08 31.69
N PHE A 117 8.03 -4.28 30.63
CA PHE A 117 9.07 -3.38 30.14
C PHE A 117 9.01 -2.06 30.89
N ALA A 118 10.12 -1.70 31.54
CA ALA A 118 10.28 -0.41 32.19
C ALA A 118 10.58 0.71 31.19
N PHE A 119 11.26 0.38 30.08
CA PHE A 119 11.62 1.33 29.03
C PHE A 119 11.30 0.76 27.65
N VAL A 120 10.72 1.61 26.81
CA VAL A 120 10.46 1.34 25.39
C VAL A 120 11.14 2.42 24.56
N PHE A 121 12.16 2.04 23.81
CA PHE A 121 12.88 2.91 22.88
C PHE A 121 12.35 2.68 21.47
N SER A 122 11.82 3.71 20.81
CA SER A 122 11.14 3.60 19.53
C SER A 122 11.82 4.46 18.47
N PHE A 123 12.43 3.79 17.51
CA PHE A 123 13.17 4.38 16.43
C PHE A 123 12.54 4.09 15.06
N ARG A 124 12.80 4.95 14.07
CA ARG A 124 12.45 4.71 12.67
C ARG A 124 13.72 4.49 11.87
N PHE A 125 13.77 3.47 11.01
CA PHE A 125 14.97 3.18 10.21
C PHE A 125 15.38 4.37 9.34
N ARG A 126 14.40 5.10 8.77
CA ARG A 126 14.67 6.27 7.93
C ARG A 126 15.50 7.34 8.64
N ASP A 127 15.28 7.56 9.93
CA ASP A 127 15.96 8.60 10.72
C ASP A 127 17.48 8.35 10.81
N PHE A 128 17.93 7.13 10.49
CA PHE A 128 19.33 6.71 10.59
C PHE A 128 20.01 6.51 9.24
N ASN A 129 19.34 6.75 8.12
CA ASN A 129 19.93 6.58 6.79
C ASN A 129 21.21 7.40 6.60
N ARG A 130 21.32 8.55 7.26
CA ARG A 130 22.47 9.46 7.21
C ARG A 130 23.36 9.39 8.46
N LEU A 131 23.02 8.52 9.41
CA LEU A 131 23.82 8.39 10.63
C LEU A 131 25.12 7.65 10.30
N GLY A 132 26.23 8.22 10.74
CA GLY A 132 27.53 7.54 10.68
C GLY A 132 27.64 6.46 11.75
N LYS A 133 28.89 6.15 12.13
CA LYS A 133 29.14 5.26 13.26
C LYS A 133 28.68 5.90 14.56
N VAL A 134 27.91 5.17 15.35
CA VAL A 134 27.36 5.59 16.63
C VAL A 134 27.40 4.40 17.59
N SER A 135 27.41 4.64 18.89
CA SER A 135 27.15 3.61 19.90
C SER A 135 25.65 3.49 20.20
N LEU A 136 25.21 2.39 20.83
CA LEU A 136 23.80 2.26 21.23
C LEU A 136 23.40 3.34 22.23
N GLU A 137 24.29 3.71 23.15
CA GLU A 137 24.07 4.75 24.15
C GLU A 137 23.87 6.12 23.49
N GLU A 138 24.77 6.52 22.60
CA GLU A 138 24.64 7.78 21.84
C GLU A 138 23.37 7.80 20.98
N MET A 139 23.02 6.67 20.35
CA MET A 139 21.80 6.55 19.54
C MET A 139 20.54 6.80 20.38
N ILE A 140 20.48 6.25 21.60
CA ILE A 140 19.37 6.51 22.52
C ILE A 140 19.37 7.98 22.94
N LEU A 141 20.52 8.54 23.31
CA LEU A 141 20.62 9.91 23.81
C LEU A 141 20.33 10.97 22.74
N GLN A 142 20.57 10.70 21.46
CA GLN A 142 20.17 11.59 20.37
C GLN A 142 18.66 11.80 20.30
N GLN A 143 17.87 10.75 20.56
CA GLN A 143 16.41 10.82 20.52
C GLN A 143 15.78 11.12 21.90
N TYR A 144 16.47 10.73 22.97
CA TYR A 144 16.05 10.86 24.36
C TYR A 144 17.14 11.55 25.24
N PRO A 145 17.51 12.83 24.97
CA PRO A 145 18.63 13.48 25.65
C PRO A 145 18.47 13.57 27.17
N TYR A 146 17.22 13.63 27.65
CA TYR A 146 16.89 13.70 29.08
C TYR A 146 17.28 12.44 29.87
N LEU A 147 17.72 11.36 29.22
CA LEU A 147 18.18 10.14 29.88
C LEU A 147 19.70 10.10 30.12
N GLU A 148 20.46 11.13 29.73
CA GLU A 148 21.93 11.16 29.81
C GLU A 148 22.48 10.74 31.19
N SER A 149 21.89 11.24 32.27
CA SER A 149 22.33 10.91 33.64
C SER A 149 21.96 9.50 34.11
N GLN A 150 21.04 8.81 33.42
CA GLN A 150 20.47 7.53 33.86
C GLN A 150 20.73 6.37 32.90
N ILE A 151 21.16 6.64 31.67
CA ILE A 151 21.25 5.63 30.62
C ILE A 151 22.14 4.44 31.02
N GLY A 152 23.27 4.71 31.69
CA GLY A 152 24.15 3.66 32.20
C GLY A 152 23.47 2.71 33.18
N ASN A 153 22.54 3.20 34.01
CA ASN A 153 21.76 2.38 34.95
C ASN A 153 20.63 1.63 34.22
N ILE A 154 19.96 2.30 33.27
CA ILE A 154 18.87 1.70 32.48
C ILE A 154 19.35 0.48 31.70
N LEU A 155 20.54 0.57 31.10
CA LEU A 155 21.11 -0.51 30.29
C LEU A 155 21.62 -1.71 31.13
N GLN A 156 21.63 -1.62 32.47
CA GLN A 156 22.01 -2.74 33.35
C GLN A 156 20.91 -3.78 33.55
N ASP A 157 19.66 -3.49 33.18
CA ASP A 157 18.52 -4.41 33.30
C ASP A 157 17.87 -4.69 31.92
N PRO A 158 18.53 -5.49 31.04
CA PRO A 158 18.12 -5.67 29.66
C PRO A 158 16.73 -6.28 29.50
N GLU A 159 16.31 -7.17 30.40
CA GLU A 159 15.04 -7.92 30.31
C GLU A 159 13.82 -7.00 30.39
N ARG A 160 13.99 -5.79 30.95
CA ARG A 160 12.95 -4.76 31.05
C ARG A 160 13.01 -3.73 29.92
N LEU A 161 13.87 -3.93 28.92
CA LEU A 161 14.02 -3.05 27.78
C LEU A 161 13.35 -3.62 26.53
N LEU A 162 12.60 -2.77 25.84
CA LEU A 162 12.08 -3.04 24.51
C LEU A 162 12.61 -2.01 23.52
N PHE A 163 13.21 -2.50 22.43
CA PHE A 163 13.63 -1.70 21.29
C PHE A 163 12.66 -1.91 20.13
N ILE A 164 12.05 -0.84 19.62
CA ILE A 164 11.18 -0.87 18.45
C ILE A 164 11.90 -0.17 17.31
N PHE A 165 12.00 -0.84 16.17
CA PHE A 165 12.54 -0.29 14.93
C PHE A 165 11.48 -0.35 13.82
N ASP A 166 10.88 0.79 13.49
CA ASP A 166 9.80 0.90 12.51
C ASP A 166 10.37 1.18 11.10
N GLY A 167 9.95 0.37 10.12
CA GLY A 167 10.19 0.60 8.69
C GLY A 167 11.52 0.08 8.15
N LEU A 168 11.88 -1.20 8.35
CA LEU A 168 13.13 -1.77 7.81
C LEU A 168 13.27 -1.62 6.28
N ASP A 169 12.15 -1.57 5.56
CA ASP A 169 12.10 -1.29 4.12
C ASP A 169 12.50 0.14 3.73
N GLU A 170 12.53 1.06 4.68
CA GLU A 170 12.93 2.46 4.49
C GLU A 170 14.42 2.70 4.75
N SER A 171 15.16 1.65 5.13
CA SER A 171 16.60 1.73 5.30
C SER A 171 17.32 1.64 3.95
N ILE A 172 18.19 2.60 3.66
CA ILE A 172 19.05 2.56 2.46
C ILE A 172 20.19 1.54 2.60
N HIS A 173 20.53 1.15 3.83
CA HIS A 173 21.61 0.22 4.13
C HIS A 173 21.09 -1.22 4.09
N GLN A 174 21.85 -2.14 3.51
CA GLN A 174 21.55 -3.57 3.66
C GLN A 174 21.96 -4.03 5.05
N ILE A 175 20.98 -4.54 5.81
CA ILE A 175 21.19 -5.03 7.17
C ILE A 175 21.27 -6.55 7.13
N ASP A 176 22.44 -7.09 7.45
CA ASP A 176 22.70 -8.53 7.43
C ASP A 176 22.50 -9.15 8.81
N PHE A 177 21.41 -9.88 8.97
CA PHE A 177 21.06 -10.54 10.23
C PHE A 177 21.85 -11.84 10.48
N ARG A 178 22.72 -12.29 9.57
CA ARG A 178 23.45 -13.56 9.70
C ARG A 178 24.56 -13.52 10.75
N SER A 179 25.18 -12.38 11.00
CA SER A 179 26.29 -12.23 11.94
C SER A 179 26.16 -10.98 12.80
N SER A 180 26.38 -11.09 14.11
CA SER A 180 26.50 -9.91 14.99
C SER A 180 27.98 -9.57 15.24
N LYS A 181 28.24 -8.28 15.49
CA LYS A 181 29.60 -7.75 15.66
C LYS A 181 29.85 -7.09 17.02
N LEU A 182 28.80 -6.81 17.80
CA LEU A 182 28.90 -5.99 19.01
C LEU A 182 28.51 -6.78 20.25
N THR A 183 29.24 -6.49 21.34
CA THR A 183 29.01 -7.04 22.69
C THR A 183 28.82 -5.96 23.75
N HIS A 184 29.19 -4.71 23.48
CA HIS A 184 29.15 -3.62 24.46
C HIS A 184 28.37 -2.39 23.95
N PRO A 185 27.50 -1.76 24.77
CA PRO A 185 26.66 -0.63 24.33
C PRO A 185 27.42 0.63 23.91
N LYS A 186 28.65 0.81 24.41
CA LYS A 186 29.52 1.96 24.11
C LYS A 186 30.39 1.76 22.88
N GLN A 187 30.34 0.58 22.25
CA GLN A 187 31.10 0.30 21.04
C GLN A 187 30.46 1.00 19.85
N GLY A 188 31.20 1.89 19.20
CA GLY A 188 30.75 2.58 17.98
C GLY A 188 30.67 1.64 16.79
N ALA A 189 29.55 1.66 16.08
CA ALA A 189 29.27 0.81 14.92
C ALA A 189 28.27 1.45 13.98
N ASP A 190 28.06 0.83 12.82
CA ASP A 190 26.97 1.23 11.94
C ASP A 190 25.63 0.81 12.58
N PHE A 191 24.59 1.62 12.38
CA PHE A 191 23.28 1.39 12.99
C PHE A 191 22.74 -0.03 12.73
N GLY A 192 22.92 -0.55 11.50
CA GLY A 192 22.52 -1.92 11.16
C GLY A 192 23.19 -2.98 12.05
N ASP A 193 24.47 -2.82 12.37
CA ASP A 193 25.20 -3.75 13.25
C ASP A 193 24.68 -3.70 14.69
N ILE A 194 24.22 -2.54 15.17
CA ILE A 194 23.56 -2.39 16.48
C ILE A 194 22.25 -3.16 16.50
N VAL A 195 21.38 -2.95 15.52
CA VAL A 195 20.08 -3.63 15.42
C VAL A 195 20.28 -5.15 15.36
N VAL A 196 21.19 -5.63 14.53
CA VAL A 196 21.48 -7.06 14.40
C VAL A 196 22.01 -7.62 15.73
N SER A 197 22.88 -6.90 16.42
CA SER A 197 23.45 -7.35 17.70
C SER A 197 22.39 -7.43 18.81
N LEU A 198 21.40 -6.53 18.82
CA LEU A 198 20.23 -6.60 19.72
C LEU A 198 19.32 -7.79 19.36
N VAL A 199 18.99 -7.96 18.08
CA VAL A 199 18.14 -9.07 17.61
C VAL A 199 18.77 -10.43 17.92
N ARG A 200 20.09 -10.58 17.71
CA ARG A 200 20.83 -11.80 18.02
C ARG A 200 21.21 -11.96 19.49
N GLN A 201 20.83 -11.00 20.35
CA GLN A 201 21.10 -11.03 21.79
C GLN A 201 22.61 -11.07 22.14
N SER A 202 23.49 -10.65 21.23
CA SER A 202 24.92 -10.47 21.55
C SER A 202 25.16 -9.14 22.27
N LEU A 203 24.29 -8.16 22.03
CA LEU A 203 24.21 -6.90 22.76
C LEU A 203 22.96 -6.90 23.63
N LEU A 204 23.09 -6.53 24.92
CA LEU A 204 22.00 -6.46 25.89
C LEU A 204 21.15 -7.75 25.98
N LYS A 205 21.80 -8.88 26.22
CA LYS A 205 21.15 -10.19 26.36
C LYS A 205 19.96 -10.13 27.34
N GLY A 206 18.78 -10.53 26.86
CA GLY A 206 17.51 -10.46 27.58
C GLY A 206 16.55 -9.41 27.02
N CYS A 207 17.05 -8.39 26.30
CA CYS A 207 16.20 -7.34 25.75
C CYS A 207 15.23 -7.86 24.70
N SER A 208 14.10 -7.18 24.55
CA SER A 208 13.14 -7.46 23.49
C SER A 208 13.33 -6.48 22.32
N VAL A 209 13.12 -6.96 21.10
CA VAL A 209 13.22 -6.19 19.86
C VAL A 209 11.98 -6.44 19.01
N LEU A 210 11.35 -5.37 18.54
CA LEU A 210 10.26 -5.39 17.57
C LEU A 210 10.69 -4.66 16.31
N ILE A 211 10.65 -5.32 15.16
CA ILE A 211 10.94 -4.71 13.85
C ILE A 211 9.69 -4.74 12.99
N THR A 212 9.40 -3.67 12.27
CA THR A 212 8.37 -3.69 11.22
C THR A 212 9.00 -3.63 9.83
N SER A 213 8.39 -4.30 8.84
CA SER A 213 8.87 -4.24 7.46
C SER A 213 7.79 -4.59 6.43
N ARG A 214 8.06 -4.28 5.15
CA ARG A 214 7.30 -4.81 4.02
C ARG A 214 7.74 -6.24 3.66
N PRO A 215 6.82 -7.09 3.19
CA PRO A 215 7.15 -8.45 2.76
C PRO A 215 8.25 -8.51 1.69
N THR A 216 8.27 -7.55 0.76
CA THR A 216 9.28 -7.48 -0.31
C THR A 216 10.70 -7.30 0.25
N ARG A 217 10.86 -6.48 1.30
CA ARG A 217 12.15 -6.32 1.98
C ARG A 217 12.53 -7.59 2.74
N LEU A 218 11.58 -8.21 3.43
CA LEU A 218 11.79 -9.45 4.18
C LEU A 218 12.24 -10.64 3.31
N ALA A 219 11.78 -10.70 2.06
CA ALA A 219 12.20 -11.74 1.12
C ALA A 219 13.71 -11.74 0.80
N SER A 220 14.43 -10.65 1.14
CA SER A 220 15.88 -10.51 0.97
C SER A 220 16.68 -10.69 2.26
N VAL A 221 16.01 -10.89 3.39
CA VAL A 221 16.61 -10.91 4.73
C VAL A 221 16.54 -12.31 5.33
N ASP A 222 17.56 -12.70 6.10
CA ASP A 222 17.50 -13.92 6.90
C ASP A 222 16.52 -13.73 8.08
N THR A 223 15.34 -14.32 7.95
CA THR A 223 14.28 -14.22 8.96
C THR A 223 14.42 -15.26 10.08
N GLY A 224 15.37 -16.21 9.98
CA GLY A 224 15.53 -17.29 10.97
C GLY A 224 15.98 -16.81 12.36
N VAL A 225 16.46 -15.57 12.47
CA VAL A 225 16.84 -14.95 13.74
C VAL A 225 15.66 -14.48 14.58
N PHE A 226 14.47 -14.33 13.99
CA PHE A 226 13.28 -13.86 14.69
C PHE A 226 12.51 -15.06 15.25
N GLN A 227 12.28 -15.08 16.57
CA GLN A 227 11.52 -16.16 17.20
C GLN A 227 10.02 -16.05 16.94
N ARG A 228 9.57 -14.93 16.36
CA ARG A 228 8.19 -14.76 15.90
C ARG A 228 8.16 -13.79 14.73
N ILE A 229 7.43 -14.17 13.69
CA ILE A 229 7.12 -13.30 12.57
C ILE A 229 5.61 -13.28 12.38
N ALA A 230 5.05 -12.09 12.29
CA ALA A 230 3.62 -11.87 12.29
C ALA A 230 3.25 -10.96 11.11
N ASP A 231 2.29 -11.35 10.27
CA ASP A 231 1.83 -10.53 9.13
C ASP A 231 0.51 -9.84 9.49
N ILE A 232 0.42 -8.55 9.19
CA ILE A 232 -0.79 -7.77 9.38
C ILE A 232 -1.73 -8.06 8.22
N MET A 233 -2.88 -8.67 8.53
CA MET A 233 -3.89 -9.04 7.54
C MET A 233 -4.76 -7.87 7.09
N GLY A 234 -4.81 -6.78 7.86
CA GLY A 234 -5.65 -5.61 7.59
C GLY A 234 -7.06 -5.74 8.17
N PHE A 235 -8.01 -5.03 7.57
CA PHE A 235 -9.41 -4.95 7.99
C PHE A 235 -10.25 -6.10 7.46
N LEU A 236 -10.93 -6.78 8.38
CA LEU A 236 -12.04 -7.68 8.07
C LEU A 236 -13.32 -6.88 7.75
N HIS A 237 -14.39 -7.57 7.36
CA HIS A 237 -15.68 -6.92 7.00
C HIS A 237 -16.16 -5.92 8.08
N GLU A 238 -16.24 -6.37 9.33
CA GLU A 238 -16.67 -5.53 10.46
C GLU A 238 -15.75 -4.33 10.72
N ASP A 239 -14.44 -4.53 10.58
CA ASP A 239 -13.44 -3.48 10.75
C ASP A 239 -13.62 -2.37 9.70
N ARG A 240 -13.95 -2.76 8.45
CA ARG A 240 -14.26 -1.82 7.36
C ARG A 240 -15.51 -1.01 7.69
N MET A 241 -16.57 -1.65 8.22
CA MET A 241 -17.80 -0.95 8.63
C MET A 241 -17.52 0.08 9.74
N ILE A 242 -16.76 -0.31 10.77
CA ILE A 242 -16.37 0.59 11.86
C ILE A 242 -15.56 1.76 11.31
N PHE A 243 -14.62 1.50 10.40
CA PHE A 243 -13.80 2.55 9.79
C PHE A 243 -14.66 3.57 9.04
N PHE A 244 -15.60 3.12 8.20
CA PHE A 244 -16.49 4.01 7.44
C PHE A 244 -17.38 4.83 8.37
N LYS A 245 -17.95 4.20 9.41
CA LYS A 245 -18.77 4.89 10.41
C LYS A 245 -18.00 5.99 11.11
N ASN A 246 -16.78 5.68 11.55
CA ASN A 246 -15.89 6.65 12.19
C ASN A 246 -15.53 7.79 11.22
N PHE A 247 -15.18 7.47 9.97
CA PHE A 247 -14.77 8.48 8.99
C PHE A 247 -15.88 9.49 8.67
N PHE A 248 -17.08 9.00 8.33
CA PHE A 248 -18.18 9.87 7.87
C PHE A 248 -18.93 10.54 9.03
N GLY A 249 -18.99 9.92 10.21
CA GLY A 249 -19.72 10.42 11.38
C GLY A 249 -21.25 10.43 11.24
N SER A 250 -21.78 10.43 10.02
CA SER A 250 -23.21 10.28 9.67
C SER A 250 -23.50 8.83 9.30
N GLU A 251 -24.51 8.24 9.93
CA GLU A 251 -24.96 6.86 9.67
C GLU A 251 -25.43 6.70 8.22
N GLU A 252 -26.28 7.60 7.72
CA GLU A 252 -26.77 7.58 6.34
C GLU A 252 -25.64 7.67 5.30
N LEU A 253 -24.70 8.61 5.45
CA LEU A 253 -23.58 8.76 4.51
C LEU A 253 -22.61 7.58 4.60
N SER A 254 -22.38 7.06 5.81
CA SER A 254 -21.53 5.88 6.02
C SER A 254 -22.11 4.64 5.35
N GLU A 255 -23.39 4.36 5.56
CA GLU A 255 -24.08 3.20 4.96
C GLU A 255 -24.09 3.31 3.43
N LYS A 256 -24.41 4.49 2.90
CA LYS A 256 -24.38 4.75 1.45
C LYS A 256 -22.97 4.55 0.86
N ALA A 257 -21.94 5.08 1.52
CA ALA A 257 -20.56 4.92 1.09
C ALA A 257 -20.12 3.45 1.12
N PHE A 258 -20.40 2.77 2.23
CA PHE A 258 -20.01 1.38 2.43
C PHE A 258 -20.70 0.45 1.44
N HIS A 259 -22.02 0.61 1.24
CA HIS A 259 -22.78 -0.16 0.25
C HIS A 259 -22.22 0.03 -1.16
N TYR A 260 -21.89 1.27 -1.57
CA TYR A 260 -21.27 1.51 -2.87
C TYR A 260 -19.96 0.75 -3.04
N VAL A 261 -19.09 0.80 -2.03
CA VAL A 261 -17.80 0.11 -2.06
C VAL A 261 -18.00 -1.40 -2.09
N GLN A 262 -18.92 -1.94 -1.28
CA GLN A 262 -19.22 -3.37 -1.22
C GLN A 262 -19.74 -3.93 -2.57
N GLU A 263 -20.53 -3.16 -3.30
CA GLU A 263 -20.99 -3.54 -4.65
C GLU A 263 -19.88 -3.40 -5.72
N ASN A 264 -18.80 -2.68 -5.42
CA ASN A 264 -17.65 -2.53 -6.31
C ASN A 264 -16.47 -3.37 -5.82
N ASP A 265 -16.35 -4.60 -6.32
CA ASP A 265 -15.28 -5.54 -5.90
C ASP A 265 -13.87 -4.99 -6.08
N THR A 266 -13.65 -4.17 -7.11
CA THR A 266 -12.31 -3.57 -7.33
C THR A 266 -11.93 -2.66 -6.17
N LEU A 267 -12.88 -1.90 -5.64
CA LEU A 267 -12.62 -1.03 -4.49
C LEU A 267 -12.66 -1.83 -3.18
N TYR A 268 -13.64 -2.71 -3.01
CA TYR A 268 -13.82 -3.51 -1.81
C TYR A 268 -12.61 -4.41 -1.50
N THR A 269 -12.05 -5.06 -2.53
CA THR A 269 -10.90 -5.96 -2.35
C THR A 269 -9.66 -5.23 -1.82
N PHE A 270 -9.47 -3.94 -2.11
CA PHE A 270 -8.35 -3.17 -1.54
C PHE A 270 -8.68 -2.51 -0.19
N CYS A 271 -9.96 -2.47 0.21
CA CYS A 271 -10.41 -1.91 1.49
C CYS A 271 -10.03 -2.75 2.72
N TYR A 272 -9.32 -3.87 2.58
CA TYR A 272 -8.60 -4.43 3.74
C TYR A 272 -7.43 -3.53 4.19
N ILE A 273 -6.95 -2.64 3.32
CA ILE A 273 -5.86 -1.71 3.60
C ILE A 273 -6.44 -0.40 4.15
N PRO A 274 -6.11 0.00 5.40
CA PRO A 274 -6.67 1.20 6.02
C PRO A 274 -6.40 2.50 5.25
N SER A 275 -5.19 2.69 4.71
CA SER A 275 -4.89 3.86 3.87
C SER A 275 -5.75 3.92 2.60
N TYR A 276 -6.06 2.76 2.01
CA TYR A 276 -6.91 2.68 0.82
C TYR A 276 -8.35 3.02 1.17
N CYS A 277 -8.88 2.52 2.30
CA CYS A 277 -10.16 2.95 2.85
C CYS A 277 -10.22 4.47 3.04
N TRP A 278 -9.17 5.07 3.59
CA TRP A 278 -9.11 6.52 3.78
C TRP A 278 -9.19 7.29 2.43
N ILE A 279 -8.48 6.84 1.39
CA ILE A 279 -8.55 7.42 0.03
C ILE A 279 -9.98 7.28 -0.54
N VAL A 280 -10.57 6.08 -0.44
CA VAL A 280 -11.93 5.80 -0.93
C VAL A 280 -12.95 6.68 -0.22
N CYS A 281 -12.96 6.71 1.11
CA CYS A 281 -13.89 7.52 1.88
C CYS A 281 -13.72 9.01 1.58
N THR A 282 -12.49 9.48 1.39
CA THR A 282 -12.18 10.85 1.00
C THR A 282 -12.81 11.21 -0.35
N VAL A 283 -12.63 10.36 -1.37
CA VAL A 283 -13.22 10.57 -2.70
C VAL A 283 -14.74 10.54 -2.63
N LEU A 284 -15.32 9.53 -1.99
CA LEU A 284 -16.78 9.38 -1.88
C LEU A 284 -17.42 10.54 -1.12
N SER A 285 -16.80 11.01 -0.02
CA SER A 285 -17.27 12.18 0.73
C SER A 285 -17.41 13.42 -0.15
N MET A 286 -16.47 13.63 -1.06
CA MET A 286 -16.51 14.76 -1.99
C MET A 286 -17.56 14.58 -3.07
N CYS A 287 -17.64 13.39 -3.67
CA CYS A 287 -18.68 13.09 -4.66
C CYS A 287 -20.09 13.28 -4.09
N PHE A 288 -20.33 12.88 -2.84
CA PHE A 288 -21.63 13.05 -2.18
C PHE A 288 -21.94 14.50 -1.79
N LYS A 289 -20.93 15.32 -1.50
CA LYS A 289 -21.12 16.77 -1.23
C LYS A 289 -21.42 17.59 -2.47
N ALA A 290 -20.87 17.19 -3.62
CA ALA A 290 -20.93 17.96 -4.86
C ALA A 290 -22.28 17.89 -5.60
N GLN A 291 -23.23 17.03 -5.19
CA GLN A 291 -24.45 16.79 -5.97
C GLN A 291 -25.72 16.79 -5.10
N PRO A 292 -26.63 17.76 -5.29
CA PRO A 292 -28.00 17.67 -4.81
C PRO A 292 -28.88 17.02 -5.90
N THR A 293 -29.66 15.99 -5.53
CA THR A 293 -30.97 15.58 -6.11
C THR A 293 -31.15 14.40 -7.09
N ASN A 294 -30.17 13.82 -7.80
CA ASN A 294 -30.44 12.65 -8.68
C ASN A 294 -29.50 11.44 -8.49
N THR A 295 -30.06 10.29 -8.11
CA THR A 295 -29.35 9.05 -7.73
C THR A 295 -28.60 8.36 -8.88
N ASP A 296 -29.14 8.43 -10.11
CA ASP A 296 -28.56 7.74 -11.28
C ASP A 296 -27.32 8.47 -11.84
N GLN A 297 -27.34 9.81 -11.88
CA GLN A 297 -26.19 10.63 -12.30
C GLN A 297 -25.03 10.56 -11.29
N LEU A 298 -25.37 10.45 -10.00
CA LEU A 298 -24.41 10.17 -8.93
C LEU A 298 -23.64 8.87 -9.20
N MET A 299 -24.36 7.78 -9.50
CA MET A 299 -23.77 6.45 -9.72
C MET A 299 -22.84 6.38 -10.95
N GLU A 300 -23.11 7.16 -11.99
CA GLU A 300 -22.23 7.26 -13.17
C GLU A 300 -20.94 8.02 -12.90
N SER A 301 -20.97 8.98 -11.97
CA SER A 301 -19.82 9.83 -11.62
C SER A 301 -18.84 9.20 -10.62
N LEU A 302 -19.21 8.11 -9.95
CA LEU A 302 -18.39 7.45 -8.94
C LEU A 302 -17.31 6.56 -9.58
N PRO A 303 -16.11 6.48 -8.97
CA PRO A 303 -14.99 5.72 -9.53
C PRO A 303 -15.24 4.22 -9.54
N LYS A 304 -15.18 3.60 -10.73
CA LYS A 304 -15.41 2.16 -10.91
C LYS A 304 -14.11 1.35 -10.88
N THR A 305 -12.99 1.97 -11.22
CA THR A 305 -11.66 1.35 -11.25
C THR A 305 -10.70 2.00 -10.27
N VAL A 306 -9.56 1.35 -10.00
CA VAL A 306 -8.51 1.93 -9.16
C VAL A 306 -7.97 3.20 -9.82
N THR A 307 -7.78 3.20 -11.15
CA THR A 307 -7.29 4.40 -11.85
C THR A 307 -8.27 5.58 -11.72
N GLN A 308 -9.57 5.33 -11.89
CA GLN A 308 -10.58 6.37 -11.70
C GLN A 308 -10.60 6.91 -10.27
N LEU A 309 -10.43 6.05 -9.26
CA LEU A 309 -10.35 6.49 -7.86
C LEU A 309 -9.19 7.48 -7.66
N PHE A 310 -7.99 7.12 -8.12
CA PHE A 310 -6.79 7.95 -7.93
C PHE A 310 -6.82 9.23 -8.77
N VAL A 311 -7.35 9.17 -9.99
CA VAL A 311 -7.60 10.36 -10.81
C VAL A 311 -8.56 11.32 -10.11
N THR A 312 -9.68 10.83 -9.58
CA THR A 312 -10.65 11.66 -8.84
C THR A 312 -10.03 12.20 -7.55
N PHE A 313 -9.25 11.41 -6.82
CA PHE A 313 -8.54 11.86 -5.63
C PHE A 313 -7.59 13.03 -5.94
N VAL A 314 -6.79 12.92 -6.99
CA VAL A 314 -5.87 13.98 -7.43
C VAL A 314 -6.63 15.19 -7.98
N ALA A 315 -7.67 14.98 -8.80
CA ALA A 315 -8.51 16.07 -9.31
C ALA A 315 -9.13 16.88 -8.16
N ASN A 316 -9.60 16.20 -7.11
CA ASN A 316 -10.14 16.86 -5.93
C ASN A 316 -9.07 17.67 -5.16
N ILE A 317 -7.84 17.17 -5.03
CA ILE A 317 -6.72 17.95 -4.46
C ILE A 317 -6.48 19.22 -5.27
N LEU A 318 -6.44 19.09 -6.59
CA LEU A 318 -6.16 20.19 -7.51
C LEU A 318 -7.29 21.21 -7.56
N ALA A 319 -8.56 20.78 -7.53
CA ALA A 319 -9.71 21.66 -7.51
C ALA A 319 -9.65 22.64 -6.34
N ASN A 320 -9.28 22.13 -5.15
CA ASN A 320 -9.14 22.94 -3.96
C ASN A 320 -7.90 23.85 -4.01
N HIS A 321 -6.78 23.38 -4.56
CA HIS A 321 -5.58 24.20 -4.71
C HIS A 321 -5.79 25.36 -5.69
N ASN A 322 -6.47 25.10 -6.82
CA ASN A 322 -6.69 26.09 -7.87
C ASN A 322 -7.67 27.19 -7.42
N GLN A 323 -8.64 26.88 -6.56
CA GLN A 323 -9.52 27.90 -5.95
C GLN A 323 -8.73 28.91 -5.09
N ASN A 324 -7.60 28.51 -4.50
CA ASN A 324 -6.79 29.35 -3.62
C ASN A 324 -5.66 30.12 -4.33
N THR A 325 -5.24 29.69 -5.53
CA THR A 325 -4.01 30.21 -6.17
C THR A 325 -4.15 30.59 -7.65
N GLY A 326 -5.19 30.14 -8.36
CA GLY A 326 -5.45 30.50 -9.75
C GLY A 326 -4.46 29.96 -10.80
N ASP A 327 -3.47 29.14 -10.43
CA ASP A 327 -2.35 28.77 -11.32
C ASP A 327 -2.31 27.27 -11.69
N SER A 328 -3.03 26.91 -12.75
CA SER A 328 -3.09 25.56 -13.34
C SER A 328 -1.75 25.13 -13.97
N HIS A 329 -0.97 26.08 -14.51
CA HIS A 329 0.34 25.80 -15.12
C HIS A 329 1.34 25.30 -14.07
N THR A 330 1.33 25.92 -12.88
CA THR A 330 2.12 25.46 -11.73
C THR A 330 1.80 24.01 -11.34
N ALA A 331 0.53 23.60 -11.35
CA ALA A 331 0.13 22.25 -10.96
C ALA A 331 0.65 21.21 -11.96
N ARG A 332 0.51 21.47 -13.27
CA ARG A 332 1.01 20.56 -14.31
C ARG A 332 2.53 20.33 -14.20
N GLU A 333 3.30 21.40 -13.97
CA GLU A 333 4.77 21.30 -13.81
C GLU A 333 5.16 20.49 -12.57
N LEU A 334 4.45 20.69 -11.45
CA LEU A 334 4.70 19.94 -10.23
C LEU A 334 4.37 18.46 -10.40
N LEU A 335 3.20 18.12 -10.97
CA LEU A 335 2.86 16.72 -11.19
C LEU A 335 3.79 16.04 -12.20
N ARG A 336 4.29 16.78 -13.19
CA ARG A 336 5.32 16.28 -14.13
C ARG A 336 6.61 15.91 -13.40
N SER A 337 7.16 16.83 -12.60
CA SER A 337 8.44 16.61 -11.90
C SER A 337 8.32 15.52 -10.83
N ILE A 338 7.26 15.55 -10.01
CA ILE A 338 6.96 14.48 -9.03
C ILE A 338 6.75 13.14 -9.75
N GLY A 339 6.06 13.13 -10.89
CA GLY A 339 5.79 11.92 -11.66
C GLY A 339 7.05 11.23 -12.17
N TRP A 340 8.03 11.99 -12.68
CA TRP A 340 9.31 11.40 -13.10
C TRP A 340 10.16 10.90 -11.92
N MET A 341 10.13 11.60 -10.78
CA MET A 341 10.75 11.11 -9.54
C MET A 341 10.08 9.81 -9.06
N ALA A 342 8.75 9.73 -9.18
CA ALA A 342 7.97 8.57 -8.80
C ALA A 342 8.28 7.36 -9.69
N GLU A 343 8.37 7.56 -11.01
CA GLU A 343 8.74 6.51 -11.98
C GLU A 343 10.11 5.94 -11.64
N TYR A 344 11.11 6.81 -11.44
CA TYR A 344 12.43 6.36 -11.03
C TYR A 344 12.39 5.56 -9.73
N GLY A 345 11.59 5.99 -8.76
CA GLY A 345 11.43 5.28 -7.50
C GLY A 345 10.78 3.91 -7.64
N VAL A 346 9.73 3.78 -8.46
CA VAL A 346 9.08 2.49 -8.73
C VAL A 346 10.05 1.52 -9.42
N MET A 347 10.80 2.00 -10.42
CA MET A 347 11.73 1.15 -11.17
C MET A 347 12.90 0.67 -10.31
N ASN A 348 13.34 1.47 -9.34
CA ASN A 348 14.52 1.21 -8.52
C ASN A 348 14.22 0.81 -7.06
N HIS A 349 12.96 0.55 -6.69
CA HIS A 349 12.53 0.24 -5.31
C HIS A 349 12.89 1.33 -4.29
N ILE A 350 12.84 2.60 -4.70
CA ILE A 350 13.09 3.75 -3.82
C ILE A 350 11.75 4.31 -3.35
N ILE A 351 11.61 4.41 -2.03
CA ILE A 351 10.43 4.95 -1.35
C ILE A 351 10.73 6.19 -0.51
N VAL A 352 11.99 6.38 -0.11
CA VAL A 352 12.47 7.57 0.60
C VAL A 352 13.33 8.39 -0.35
N PHE A 353 12.95 9.64 -0.57
CA PHE A 353 13.64 10.60 -1.42
C PHE A 353 14.25 11.68 -0.53
N ASP A 354 15.49 12.06 -0.77
CA ASP A 354 16.12 13.22 -0.14
C ASP A 354 16.10 14.45 -1.07
N GLU A 355 16.61 15.56 -0.55
CA GLU A 355 16.75 16.83 -1.29
C GLU A 355 17.55 16.71 -2.60
N ARG A 356 18.46 15.73 -2.72
CA ARG A 356 19.23 15.50 -3.97
C ARG A 356 18.31 14.96 -5.07
N TYR A 357 17.36 14.08 -4.71
CA TYR A 357 16.35 13.61 -5.64
C TYR A 357 15.46 14.76 -6.12
N LEU A 358 14.95 15.58 -5.20
CA LEU A 358 14.13 16.74 -5.55
C LEU A 358 14.86 17.66 -6.55
N LYS A 359 16.13 17.98 -6.28
CA LYS A 359 16.97 18.76 -7.19
C LYS A 359 17.17 18.08 -8.55
N SER A 360 17.47 16.78 -8.56
CA SER A 360 17.71 16.03 -9.80
C SER A 360 16.49 15.96 -10.72
N PHE A 361 15.28 15.91 -10.14
CA PHE A 361 14.02 15.89 -10.88
C PHE A 361 13.36 17.27 -11.00
N SER A 362 14.02 18.33 -10.53
CA SER A 362 13.49 19.71 -10.51
C SER A 362 12.12 19.82 -9.82
N VAL A 363 11.93 19.07 -8.73
CA VAL A 363 10.71 19.07 -7.95
C VAL A 363 10.70 20.29 -7.02
N ARG A 364 9.63 21.07 -7.13
CA ARG A 364 9.37 22.23 -6.28
C ARG A 364 8.69 21.79 -4.98
N ASN A 365 9.31 22.03 -3.83
CA ASN A 365 8.78 21.73 -2.49
C ASN A 365 8.24 22.97 -1.76
N ASP A 366 8.19 24.12 -2.42
CA ASP A 366 7.77 25.41 -1.86
C ASP A 366 6.25 25.65 -1.88
N LYS A 367 5.46 24.67 -2.35
CA LYS A 367 4.02 24.82 -2.59
C LYS A 367 3.21 23.83 -1.76
N HIS A 368 2.06 24.28 -1.24
CA HIS A 368 1.11 23.43 -0.51
C HIS A 368 0.63 22.21 -1.31
N LEU A 369 0.64 22.28 -2.64
CA LEU A 369 0.32 21.14 -3.48
C LEU A 369 1.32 19.97 -3.31
N PHE A 370 2.60 20.27 -3.06
CA PHE A 370 3.63 19.25 -2.82
C PHE A 370 3.32 18.44 -1.56
N SER A 371 3.02 19.12 -0.45
CA SER A 371 2.68 18.48 0.83
C SER A 371 1.33 17.76 0.83
N SER A 372 0.52 17.95 -0.22
CA SER A 372 -0.72 17.20 -0.42
C SER A 372 -0.50 15.77 -0.96
N PHE A 373 0.70 15.47 -1.46
CA PHE A 373 1.05 14.15 -2.00
C PHE A 373 2.26 13.52 -1.29
N ILE A 374 3.12 14.34 -0.70
CA ILE A 374 4.40 13.95 -0.12
C ILE A 374 4.45 14.37 1.35
N MET A 375 4.87 13.43 2.20
CA MET A 375 5.17 13.67 3.61
C MET A 375 6.64 14.00 3.79
N GLU A 376 6.89 15.00 4.62
CA GLU A 376 8.22 15.40 5.07
C GLU A 376 8.51 14.79 6.45
N SER A 377 9.71 14.25 6.62
CA SER A 377 10.16 13.64 7.86
C SER A 377 11.64 13.92 8.11
N GLY A 378 12.04 14.03 9.38
CA GLY A 378 13.43 14.32 9.76
C GLY A 378 13.60 15.71 10.38
N GLN A 379 14.85 16.10 10.65
CA GLN A 379 15.18 17.43 11.15
C GLN A 379 15.26 18.44 10.00
N PRO A 380 15.10 19.76 10.23
CA PRO A 380 15.10 20.76 9.16
C PRO A 380 16.35 20.75 8.25
N SER A 381 17.51 20.33 8.77
CA SER A 381 18.76 20.19 8.01
C SER A 381 18.86 18.88 7.21
N ASN A 382 17.99 17.90 7.49
CA ASN A 382 17.99 16.56 6.92
C ASN A 382 16.55 16.04 6.73
N VAL A 383 15.81 16.69 5.84
CA VAL A 383 14.45 16.27 5.49
C VAL A 383 14.51 15.13 4.46
N ASP A 384 13.70 14.11 4.71
CA ASP A 384 13.39 13.00 3.84
C ASP A 384 11.91 13.09 3.43
N TYR A 385 11.65 12.76 2.18
CA TYR A 385 10.37 12.89 1.48
C TYR A 385 9.84 11.50 1.12
N THR A 386 8.56 11.24 1.38
CA THR A 386 7.88 9.98 1.02
C THR A 386 6.49 10.27 0.51
N PHE A 387 6.03 9.56 -0.53
CA PHE A 387 4.63 9.68 -0.94
C PHE A 387 3.69 9.23 0.19
N LEU A 388 2.53 9.89 0.33
CA LEU A 388 1.49 9.50 1.30
C LEU A 388 1.15 8.01 1.24
N HIS A 389 1.22 7.43 0.04
CA HIS A 389 1.03 6.01 -0.19
C HIS A 389 1.88 5.52 -1.38
N LEU A 390 2.38 4.29 -1.34
CA LEU A 390 3.14 3.72 -2.47
C LEU A 390 2.30 3.70 -3.76
N THR A 391 1.00 3.42 -3.66
CA THR A 391 0.10 3.45 -4.82
C THR A 391 -0.04 4.85 -5.43
N LEU A 392 0.12 5.92 -4.63
CA LEU A 392 0.19 7.29 -5.18
C LEU A 392 1.48 7.48 -5.98
N GLN A 393 2.61 6.94 -5.50
CA GLN A 393 3.87 6.94 -6.26
C GLN A 393 3.70 6.19 -7.60
N GLU A 394 3.11 4.99 -7.57
CA GLU A 394 2.83 4.20 -8.79
C GLU A 394 1.87 4.93 -9.75
N PHE A 395 0.88 5.64 -9.22
CA PHE A 395 -0.04 6.46 -10.01
C PHE A 395 0.67 7.66 -10.67
N PHE A 396 1.48 8.41 -9.93
CA PHE A 396 2.21 9.56 -10.48
C PHE A 396 3.25 9.14 -11.52
N ALA A 397 3.88 7.98 -11.34
CA ALA A 397 4.75 7.37 -12.34
C ALA A 397 4.00 7.13 -13.66
N ALA A 398 2.78 6.59 -13.61
CA ALA A 398 1.94 6.41 -14.80
C ALA A 398 1.52 7.75 -15.43
N LEU A 399 1.07 8.68 -14.59
CA LEU A 399 0.56 9.99 -15.02
C LEU A 399 1.62 10.82 -15.75
N ALA A 400 2.90 10.69 -15.37
CA ALA A 400 4.02 11.40 -16.01
C ALA A 400 4.06 11.17 -17.53
N HIS A 401 3.83 9.94 -17.99
CA HIS A 401 3.83 9.59 -19.41
C HIS A 401 2.69 10.22 -20.20
N PHE A 402 1.61 10.64 -19.54
CA PHE A 402 0.47 11.33 -20.16
C PHE A 402 0.62 12.86 -20.09
N ILE A 403 1.29 13.39 -19.07
CA ILE A 403 1.59 14.82 -18.92
C ILE A 403 2.75 15.25 -19.83
N ASP A 404 3.80 14.45 -19.91
CA ASP A 404 5.05 14.74 -20.62
C ASP A 404 5.39 13.61 -21.60
N TYR A 405 4.49 13.41 -22.56
CA TYR A 405 4.56 12.27 -23.47
C TYR A 405 5.83 12.30 -24.32
N ASN A 406 6.51 11.15 -24.33
CA ASN A 406 7.60 10.83 -25.22
C ASN A 406 7.52 9.33 -25.51
N ALA A 407 7.40 8.97 -26.79
CA ALA A 407 7.21 7.59 -27.23
C ALA A 407 8.34 6.67 -26.75
N ASP A 408 9.60 7.08 -26.91
CA ASP A 408 10.77 6.28 -26.52
C ASP A 408 10.80 6.03 -25.02
N ARG A 409 10.46 7.04 -24.21
CA ARG A 409 10.39 6.89 -22.74
C ARG A 409 9.29 5.92 -22.33
N LEU A 410 8.09 6.07 -22.89
CA LEU A 410 6.97 5.17 -22.60
C LEU A 410 7.31 3.72 -23.00
N GLN A 411 7.87 3.52 -24.20
CA GLN A 411 8.29 2.18 -24.65
C GLN A 411 9.36 1.57 -23.74
N LYS A 412 10.37 2.35 -23.31
CA LYS A 412 11.39 1.89 -22.36
C LYS A 412 10.77 1.49 -21.03
N THR A 413 9.85 2.29 -20.49
CA THR A 413 9.15 2.00 -19.24
C THR A 413 8.30 0.73 -19.36
N LEU A 414 7.52 0.56 -20.43
CA LEU A 414 6.73 -0.65 -20.68
C LEU A 414 7.62 -1.90 -20.81
N HIS A 415 8.73 -1.81 -21.55
CA HIS A 415 9.67 -2.92 -21.70
C HIS A 415 10.36 -3.29 -20.38
N ALA A 416 10.82 -2.29 -19.61
CA ALA A 416 11.41 -2.50 -18.30
C ALA A 416 10.39 -3.14 -17.34
N ALA A 417 9.17 -2.61 -17.31
CA ALA A 417 8.08 -3.12 -16.48
C ALA A 417 7.78 -4.61 -16.75
N GLU A 418 7.80 -5.04 -18.00
CA GLU A 418 7.61 -6.45 -18.38
C GLU A 418 8.79 -7.36 -18.00
N SER A 419 9.99 -6.81 -17.86
CA SER A 419 11.19 -7.60 -17.54
C SER A 419 11.30 -7.94 -16.05
N TYR A 420 10.54 -7.25 -15.18
CA TYR A 420 10.58 -7.49 -13.75
C TYR A 420 9.76 -8.72 -13.34
N ASN A 421 10.40 -9.63 -12.63
CA ASN A 421 9.76 -10.85 -12.12
C ASN A 421 9.22 -10.71 -10.68
N ASP A 422 9.39 -9.55 -10.05
CA ASP A 422 8.95 -9.27 -8.68
C ASP A 422 7.63 -8.47 -8.60
N GLY A 423 6.98 -8.25 -9.75
CA GLY A 423 5.70 -7.55 -9.85
C GLY A 423 5.74 -6.07 -9.47
N ARG A 424 6.92 -5.44 -9.30
CA ARG A 424 7.04 -4.04 -8.86
C ARG A 424 6.30 -3.04 -9.75
N ALA A 425 6.15 -3.34 -11.04
CA ALA A 425 5.52 -2.47 -12.02
C ALA A 425 4.05 -2.84 -12.32
N GLU A 426 3.47 -3.84 -11.64
CA GLU A 426 2.14 -4.34 -12.00
C GLU A 426 1.03 -3.30 -11.83
N ILE A 427 1.07 -2.53 -10.73
CA ILE A 427 0.11 -1.45 -10.46
C ILE A 427 0.35 -0.25 -11.38
N LEU A 428 1.63 0.10 -11.65
CA LEU A 428 2.00 1.09 -12.66
C LEU A 428 1.38 0.77 -14.03
N LEU A 429 1.50 -0.48 -14.49
CA LEU A 429 0.91 -0.93 -15.75
C LEU A 429 -0.63 -0.82 -15.74
N ARG A 430 -1.28 -1.18 -14.62
CA ARG A 430 -2.73 -1.00 -14.44
C ARG A 430 -3.14 0.47 -14.58
N PHE A 431 -2.38 1.40 -13.97
CA PHE A 431 -2.64 2.83 -14.10
C PHE A 431 -2.42 3.37 -15.52
N LEU A 432 -1.37 2.93 -16.22
CA LEU A 432 -1.17 3.29 -17.63
C LEU A 432 -2.39 2.86 -18.48
N CYS A 433 -2.89 1.64 -18.25
CA CYS A 433 -4.08 1.12 -18.94
C CYS A 433 -5.35 1.90 -18.60
N GLY A 434 -5.59 2.22 -17.33
CA GLY A 434 -6.75 3.02 -16.94
C GLY A 434 -6.70 4.46 -17.46
N LEU A 435 -5.51 5.07 -17.52
CA LEU A 435 -5.32 6.38 -18.12
C LEU A 435 -5.47 6.36 -19.65
N SER A 436 -5.48 5.19 -20.31
CA SER A 436 -5.80 5.15 -21.74
C SER A 436 -7.27 5.53 -22.02
N ASP A 437 -8.16 5.36 -21.03
CA ASP A 437 -9.56 5.76 -21.12
C ASP A 437 -9.72 7.28 -21.17
N SER A 438 -10.50 7.75 -22.15
CA SER A 438 -10.71 9.18 -22.37
C SER A 438 -11.54 9.82 -21.26
N SER A 439 -12.55 9.11 -20.74
CA SER A 439 -13.42 9.63 -19.67
C SER A 439 -12.64 9.81 -18.36
N THR A 440 -11.72 8.88 -18.07
CA THR A 440 -10.83 8.92 -16.92
C THR A 440 -9.87 10.10 -17.02
N ARG A 441 -9.14 10.27 -18.13
CA ARG A 441 -8.24 11.44 -18.30
C ARG A 441 -8.96 12.78 -18.31
N PHE A 442 -10.21 12.81 -18.79
CA PHE A 442 -10.99 14.04 -18.87
C PHE A 442 -11.18 14.71 -17.50
N LEU A 443 -11.24 13.92 -16.41
CA LEU A 443 -11.38 14.43 -15.04
C LEU A 443 -10.22 15.32 -14.59
N LEU A 444 -9.04 15.21 -15.21
CA LEU A 444 -7.89 16.07 -14.90
C LEU A 444 -7.74 17.25 -15.85
N LYS A 445 -8.52 17.30 -16.95
CA LYS A 445 -8.36 18.30 -18.03
C LYS A 445 -8.44 19.74 -17.52
N SER A 446 -9.40 20.04 -16.64
CA SER A 446 -9.57 21.37 -16.03
C SER A 446 -8.42 21.80 -15.12
N HIS A 447 -7.62 20.86 -14.63
CA HIS A 447 -6.62 21.10 -13.58
C HIS A 447 -5.18 21.08 -14.08
N VAL A 448 -4.89 20.28 -15.10
CA VAL A 448 -3.53 20.14 -15.64
C VAL A 448 -3.48 20.31 -17.16
N GLY A 449 -4.58 20.66 -17.82
CA GLY A 449 -4.69 20.72 -19.27
C GLY A 449 -4.84 19.35 -19.92
N GLU A 450 -4.74 19.29 -21.24
CA GLU A 450 -4.92 18.03 -21.97
C GLU A 450 -3.80 17.03 -21.69
N LEU A 451 -4.20 15.78 -21.43
CA LEU A 451 -3.34 14.62 -21.30
C LEU A 451 -3.20 13.92 -22.66
N SER A 452 -2.00 13.45 -22.99
CA SER A 452 -1.68 12.94 -24.32
C SER A 452 -2.61 11.82 -24.79
N VAL A 453 -3.21 12.01 -25.97
CA VAL A 453 -4.00 10.97 -26.67
C VAL A 453 -3.07 9.98 -27.36
N GLN A 454 -1.88 10.41 -27.79
CA GLN A 454 -0.85 9.55 -28.37
C GLN A 454 -0.35 8.54 -27.34
N ALA A 455 -0.09 8.95 -26.10
CA ALA A 455 0.23 8.04 -25.00
C ALA A 455 -0.85 6.97 -24.81
N ALA A 456 -2.14 7.36 -24.84
CA ALA A 456 -3.25 6.41 -24.77
C ALA A 456 -3.23 5.41 -25.94
N GLY A 457 -2.98 5.87 -27.16
CA GLY A 457 -2.86 5.02 -28.35
C GLY A 457 -1.74 4.00 -28.25
N ASP A 458 -0.56 4.43 -27.80
CA ASP A 458 0.61 3.55 -27.60
C ASP A 458 0.35 2.51 -26.51
N VAL A 459 -0.26 2.90 -25.38
CA VAL A 459 -0.65 1.97 -24.33
C VAL A 459 -1.68 0.96 -24.84
N ILE A 460 -2.69 1.39 -25.59
CA ILE A 460 -3.70 0.48 -26.17
C ILE A 460 -3.03 -0.52 -27.13
N THR A 461 -2.09 -0.05 -27.96
CA THR A 461 -1.34 -0.90 -28.88
C THR A 461 -0.49 -1.90 -28.11
N TRP A 462 0.16 -1.47 -27.02
CA TRP A 462 0.89 -2.35 -26.13
C TRP A 462 -0.02 -3.42 -25.50
N ILE A 463 -1.20 -3.06 -24.99
CA ILE A 463 -2.19 -4.00 -24.43
C ILE A 463 -2.58 -5.06 -25.46
N GLN A 464 -2.85 -4.66 -26.71
CA GLN A 464 -3.20 -5.57 -27.80
C GLN A 464 -2.09 -6.61 -28.06
N HIS A 465 -0.83 -6.16 -28.14
CA HIS A 465 0.31 -7.06 -28.32
C HIS A 465 0.49 -7.99 -27.12
N LYS A 466 0.34 -7.45 -25.90
CA LYS A 466 0.49 -8.22 -24.65
C LYS A 466 -0.55 -9.33 -24.58
N ILE A 467 -1.83 -9.05 -24.81
CA ILE A 467 -2.90 -10.07 -24.81
C ILE A 467 -2.64 -11.14 -25.88
N THR A 468 -2.26 -10.73 -27.09
CA THR A 468 -1.96 -11.66 -28.19
C THR A 468 -0.85 -12.65 -27.81
N LYS A 469 0.18 -12.17 -27.09
CA LYS A 469 1.27 -12.99 -26.58
C LYS A 469 0.82 -13.91 -25.44
N GLU A 470 0.08 -13.39 -24.46
CA GLU A 470 -0.28 -14.14 -23.25
C GLU A 470 -1.46 -15.12 -23.46
N GLN A 471 -2.22 -15.04 -24.58
CA GLN A 471 -3.27 -16.03 -24.92
C GLN A 471 -2.78 -17.48 -24.99
N LYS A 472 -1.47 -17.69 -25.22
CA LYS A 472 -0.83 -19.01 -25.27
C LYS A 472 0.00 -19.32 -24.03
N SER A 473 -0.06 -18.47 -23.01
CA SER A 473 0.80 -18.52 -21.81
C SER A 473 0.06 -19.15 -20.62
N ALA A 474 0.67 -19.04 -19.43
CA ALA A 474 0.02 -19.44 -18.18
C ALA A 474 -1.27 -18.63 -17.92
N LYS A 475 -2.32 -19.31 -17.44
CA LYS A 475 -3.63 -18.70 -17.12
C LYS A 475 -3.51 -17.46 -16.22
N LYS A 476 -2.56 -17.46 -15.29
CA LYS A 476 -2.24 -16.32 -14.43
C LYS A 476 -1.84 -15.06 -15.21
N ASN A 477 -1.01 -15.19 -16.24
CA ASN A 477 -0.60 -14.04 -17.05
C ASN A 477 -1.77 -13.52 -17.87
N LEU A 478 -2.60 -14.42 -18.40
CA LEU A 478 -3.83 -14.04 -19.11
C LEU A 478 -4.77 -13.26 -18.19
N LEU A 479 -4.97 -13.72 -16.95
CA LEU A 479 -5.76 -13.03 -15.94
C LEU A 479 -5.22 -11.61 -15.67
N ASN A 480 -3.90 -11.44 -15.55
CA ASN A 480 -3.29 -10.12 -15.42
C ASN A 480 -3.62 -9.20 -16.61
N THR A 481 -3.68 -9.72 -17.84
CA THR A 481 -4.12 -8.92 -18.99
C THR A 481 -5.60 -8.53 -18.93
N PHE A 482 -6.44 -9.34 -18.29
CA PHE A 482 -7.86 -9.00 -18.07
C PHE A 482 -8.00 -7.85 -17.07
N TYR A 483 -7.12 -7.75 -16.08
CA TYR A 483 -7.05 -6.56 -15.21
C TYR A 483 -6.69 -5.28 -15.99
N TYR A 484 -5.76 -5.35 -16.96
CA TYR A 484 -5.43 -4.20 -17.82
C TYR A 484 -6.63 -3.74 -18.65
N LEU A 485 -7.36 -4.70 -19.25
CA LEU A 485 -8.59 -4.42 -19.98
C LEU A 485 -9.69 -3.86 -19.07
N HIS A 486 -9.83 -4.40 -17.86
CA HIS A 486 -10.79 -3.91 -16.87
C HIS A 486 -10.49 -2.46 -16.48
N GLU A 487 -9.23 -2.11 -16.21
CA GLU A 487 -8.85 -0.73 -15.92
C GLU A 487 -9.12 0.22 -17.09
N SER A 488 -8.88 -0.21 -18.34
CA SER A 488 -9.14 0.60 -19.53
C SER A 488 -10.62 0.90 -19.80
N ARG A 489 -11.54 0.12 -19.20
CA ARG A 489 -13.01 0.19 -19.41
C ARG A 489 -13.46 0.20 -20.88
N ASN A 490 -12.58 -0.14 -21.82
CA ASN A 490 -12.84 -0.04 -23.24
C ASN A 490 -13.41 -1.37 -23.77
N LYS A 491 -14.75 -1.48 -23.78
CA LYS A 491 -15.45 -2.69 -24.28
C LYS A 491 -15.10 -3.04 -25.73
N ALA A 492 -14.86 -2.03 -26.58
CA ALA A 492 -14.47 -2.25 -27.96
C ALA A 492 -13.06 -2.88 -28.05
N LEU A 493 -12.11 -2.39 -27.24
CA LEU A 493 -10.78 -2.98 -27.12
C LEU A 493 -10.85 -4.44 -26.63
N VAL A 494 -11.67 -4.73 -25.62
CA VAL A 494 -11.89 -6.11 -25.15
C VAL A 494 -12.37 -7.00 -26.30
N SER A 495 -13.41 -6.56 -27.02
CA SER A 495 -13.96 -7.29 -28.15
C SER A 495 -12.95 -7.50 -29.28
N GLN A 496 -12.06 -6.53 -29.55
CA GLN A 496 -11.00 -6.64 -30.54
C GLN A 496 -9.89 -7.61 -30.13
N CYS A 497 -9.42 -7.54 -28.88
CA CYS A 497 -8.29 -8.35 -28.39
C CYS A 497 -8.67 -9.82 -28.17
N ILE A 498 -9.86 -10.04 -27.61
CA ILE A 498 -10.32 -11.38 -27.25
C ILE A 498 -11.07 -12.02 -28.42
N GLY A 499 -11.89 -11.24 -29.13
CA GLY A 499 -12.72 -11.69 -30.26
C GLY A 499 -14.10 -12.20 -29.83
N SER A 500 -14.94 -12.52 -30.81
CA SER A 500 -16.18 -13.29 -30.64
C SER A 500 -15.87 -14.79 -30.81
N ASN A 501 -16.60 -15.68 -30.13
CA ASN A 501 -16.51 -17.15 -30.33
C ASN A 501 -15.19 -17.81 -29.86
N LYS A 502 -14.69 -17.46 -28.67
CA LYS A 502 -13.55 -18.16 -28.04
C LYS A 502 -13.96 -18.98 -26.83
N GLU A 503 -13.21 -20.06 -26.60
CA GLU A 503 -13.17 -20.74 -25.32
C GLU A 503 -12.31 -19.93 -24.34
N VAL A 504 -12.86 -19.59 -23.17
CA VAL A 504 -12.10 -19.00 -22.05
C VAL A 504 -11.88 -20.09 -21.00
N ASP A 505 -10.62 -20.44 -20.71
CA ASP A 505 -10.29 -21.53 -19.80
C ASP A 505 -9.46 -21.06 -18.60
N PHE A 506 -10.11 -20.99 -17.44
CA PHE A 506 -9.48 -20.79 -16.13
C PHE A 506 -9.51 -22.03 -15.24
N SER A 507 -9.84 -23.22 -15.79
CA SER A 507 -9.88 -24.43 -14.98
C SER A 507 -8.58 -24.70 -14.20
N ASN A 508 -8.72 -25.22 -12.98
CA ASN A 508 -7.63 -25.42 -12.01
C ASN A 508 -6.87 -24.12 -11.65
N THR A 509 -7.50 -22.95 -11.81
CA THR A 509 -6.95 -21.66 -11.38
C THR A 509 -7.85 -21.13 -10.26
N PRO A 510 -7.39 -21.07 -9.00
CA PRO A 510 -8.18 -20.45 -7.94
C PRO A 510 -8.47 -18.99 -8.28
N LEU A 511 -9.75 -18.61 -8.31
CA LEU A 511 -10.20 -17.25 -8.60
C LEU A 511 -10.82 -16.62 -7.35
N THR A 512 -10.50 -15.35 -7.13
CA THR A 512 -11.08 -14.51 -6.08
C THR A 512 -12.40 -13.86 -6.56
N PRO A 513 -13.23 -13.30 -5.66
CA PRO A 513 -14.41 -12.52 -6.07
C PRO A 513 -14.09 -11.41 -7.06
N LEU A 514 -12.96 -10.72 -6.89
CA LEU A 514 -12.47 -9.71 -7.83
C LEU A 514 -12.17 -10.29 -9.22
N ASP A 515 -11.51 -11.46 -9.28
CA ASP A 515 -11.23 -12.12 -10.56
C ASP A 515 -12.52 -12.45 -11.31
N PHE A 516 -13.56 -12.89 -10.60
CA PHE A 516 -14.88 -13.14 -11.20
C PHE A 516 -15.54 -11.85 -11.71
N SER A 517 -15.41 -10.73 -11.00
CA SER A 517 -15.95 -9.44 -11.45
C SER A 517 -15.21 -8.90 -12.68
N VAL A 518 -13.88 -9.05 -12.72
CA VAL A 518 -13.06 -8.74 -13.89
C VAL A 518 -13.47 -9.64 -15.07
N LEU A 519 -13.58 -10.96 -14.85
CA LEU A 519 -14.01 -11.90 -15.87
C LEU A 519 -15.42 -11.58 -16.39
N SER A 520 -16.35 -11.22 -15.50
CA SER A 520 -17.71 -10.81 -15.85
C SER A 520 -17.70 -9.59 -16.79
N PHE A 521 -16.88 -8.57 -16.50
CA PHE A 521 -16.71 -7.43 -17.40
C PHE A 521 -16.17 -7.83 -18.78
N ILE A 522 -15.20 -8.73 -18.80
CA ILE A 522 -14.61 -9.24 -20.05
C ILE A 522 -15.65 -9.97 -20.90
N LEU A 523 -16.38 -10.91 -20.30
CA LEU A 523 -17.38 -11.74 -20.97
C LEU A 523 -18.57 -10.92 -21.48
N GLN A 524 -19.03 -9.92 -20.72
CA GLN A 524 -20.06 -8.98 -21.18
C GLN A 524 -19.62 -8.15 -22.38
N SER A 525 -18.31 -7.91 -22.52
CA SER A 525 -17.77 -7.11 -23.62
C SER A 525 -17.54 -7.92 -24.91
N CYS A 526 -17.48 -9.25 -24.83
CA CYS A 526 -17.25 -10.14 -25.98
C CYS A 526 -18.52 -10.44 -26.81
N LYS A 527 -19.70 -9.93 -26.39
CA LYS A 527 -21.04 -10.20 -26.94
C LYS A 527 -21.50 -11.66 -26.82
N GLU A 528 -20.73 -12.62 -27.36
CA GLU A 528 -21.03 -14.06 -27.33
C GLU A 528 -19.75 -14.88 -27.14
N THR A 529 -19.78 -15.81 -26.18
CA THR A 529 -18.68 -16.68 -25.77
C THR A 529 -19.13 -18.14 -25.87
N ASP A 530 -18.42 -18.96 -26.64
CA ASP A 530 -18.85 -20.34 -26.92
C ASP A 530 -18.71 -21.26 -25.70
N LYS A 531 -17.64 -21.07 -24.93
CA LYS A 531 -17.37 -21.90 -23.76
C LYS A 531 -16.54 -21.15 -22.72
N VAL A 532 -16.94 -21.26 -21.47
CA VAL A 532 -16.15 -20.80 -20.33
C VAL A 532 -15.92 -22.00 -19.42
N ASN A 533 -14.66 -22.36 -19.17
CA ASN A 533 -14.28 -23.47 -18.31
C ASN A 533 -13.66 -22.95 -17.01
N LEU A 534 -14.41 -23.08 -15.91
CA LEU A 534 -14.07 -22.68 -14.55
C LEU A 534 -14.02 -23.90 -13.60
N SER A 535 -13.99 -25.12 -14.13
CA SER A 535 -13.83 -26.34 -13.32
C SER A 535 -12.62 -26.21 -12.37
N PHE A 536 -12.83 -26.50 -11.08
CA PHE A 536 -11.80 -26.38 -10.02
C PHE A 536 -11.21 -24.96 -9.85
N SER A 537 -12.03 -23.91 -10.05
CA SER A 537 -11.60 -22.50 -9.91
C SER A 537 -12.11 -21.81 -8.64
N ASN A 538 -12.57 -22.57 -7.64
CA ASN A 538 -13.20 -22.07 -6.41
C ASN A 538 -14.40 -21.16 -6.66
N ILE A 539 -15.25 -21.52 -7.64
CA ILE A 539 -16.48 -20.81 -7.94
C ILE A 539 -17.54 -21.06 -6.85
N GLU A 540 -17.46 -20.27 -5.79
CA GLU A 540 -18.42 -20.26 -4.69
C GLU A 540 -19.67 -19.44 -5.04
N SER A 541 -20.64 -19.39 -4.13
CA SER A 541 -21.88 -18.62 -4.30
C SER A 541 -21.62 -17.14 -4.62
N GLU A 542 -20.61 -16.55 -4.00
CA GLU A 542 -20.19 -15.18 -4.27
C GLU A 542 -19.61 -15.02 -5.67
N GLY A 543 -18.70 -15.90 -6.10
CA GLY A 543 -18.14 -15.90 -7.45
C GLY A 543 -19.22 -16.07 -8.53
N LEU A 544 -20.20 -16.93 -8.30
CA LEU A 544 -21.37 -17.06 -9.18
C LEU A 544 -22.17 -15.76 -9.26
N ARG A 545 -22.45 -15.11 -8.12
CA ARG A 545 -23.16 -13.82 -8.11
C ARG A 545 -22.46 -12.77 -8.98
N LYS A 546 -21.13 -12.72 -8.93
CA LYS A 546 -20.33 -11.78 -9.76
C LYS A 546 -20.41 -12.10 -11.26
N LEU A 547 -20.58 -13.38 -11.62
CA LEU A 547 -20.72 -13.81 -13.01
C LEU A 547 -22.14 -13.69 -13.57
N ILE A 548 -23.18 -13.56 -12.74
CA ILE A 548 -24.59 -13.43 -13.18
C ILE A 548 -24.77 -12.47 -14.37
N PRO A 549 -24.20 -11.24 -14.35
CA PRO A 549 -24.38 -10.29 -15.44
C PRO A 549 -23.80 -10.77 -16.79
N ALA A 550 -22.87 -11.73 -16.78
CA ALA A 550 -22.24 -12.28 -17.98
C ALA A 550 -22.84 -13.62 -18.45
N LEU A 551 -23.65 -14.31 -17.63
CA LEU A 551 -24.11 -15.66 -17.97
C LEU A 551 -24.89 -15.73 -19.29
N HIS A 552 -25.65 -14.68 -19.62
CA HIS A 552 -26.40 -14.60 -20.86
C HIS A 552 -25.53 -14.52 -22.13
N THR A 553 -24.23 -14.23 -21.99
CA THR A 553 -23.28 -14.19 -23.11
C THR A 553 -22.54 -15.51 -23.31
N ILE A 554 -22.79 -16.53 -22.49
CA ILE A 554 -22.05 -17.80 -22.49
C ILE A 554 -22.93 -18.94 -23.01
N LYS A 555 -22.49 -19.67 -24.05
CA LYS A 555 -23.22 -20.86 -24.54
C LYS A 555 -23.01 -22.09 -23.67
N ASN A 556 -21.77 -22.36 -23.26
CA ASN A 556 -21.41 -23.52 -22.44
C ASN A 556 -20.56 -23.08 -21.24
N LEU A 557 -21.05 -23.27 -20.02
CA LEU A 557 -20.29 -23.04 -18.79
C LEU A 557 -19.92 -24.40 -18.18
N ARG A 558 -18.64 -24.64 -17.91
CA ARG A 558 -18.11 -25.90 -17.35
C ARG A 558 -17.34 -25.67 -16.07
#